data_AF-A0A967EL63-F1
#
_entry.id   AF-A0A967EL63-F1
#
_cell.length_a   1.000
_cell.length_b   1.000
_cell.length_c   1.000
_cell.angle_alpha   90.00
_cell.angle_beta   90.00
_cell.angle_gamma   90.00
#
_symmetry.space_group_name_H-M   'P 1'
#
loop_
_entity.id
_entity.type
_entity.pdbx_description
1 polymer ?
#
loop_
_entity_poly.entity_id
_entity_poly.type
_entity_poly.pdbx_seq_one_letter_code
_entity_poly.pdbx_strand_id
1 'polypeptide(L)'
;MRVPAKDLQELDFKKTHVIQLDEQAHPAFERLQGISAPKAASVYVWLAEHGDQKDAEVLYVGKAGKGVERRIGQHQNGFVNSKTGQKNAKFLSEVLSVNGVSVSVWARVANTQSLFGQEVSLYSAEEEALCAKLQPTLNRAVFPEVAAKPSDNAEEPNSITELMSMRFKDYDEGTLDDLHAQLHAYGPEQLQVLQDILVFLEEHYLDPKDSAKLVGGYRNQVRGCDGITALAYGRLVNRNFAPRGWSARVFLADQPRLALPKVRLRSGVAEEVDLVKDSFAPKDLYDFFRNPSKYLHSGDANT
;
A
#
# COMPACT_ATOMS: atom_id res chain seq x y z
N MET A 1 -11.31 4.05 18.13
CA MET A 1 -11.23 4.76 19.45
C MET A 1 -12.30 5.86 19.48
N ARG A 2 -12.79 6.24 20.67
CA ARG A 2 -13.70 7.39 20.82
C ARG A 2 -12.92 8.59 21.35
N VAL A 3 -13.14 9.77 20.76
CA VAL A 3 -12.49 11.02 21.16
C VAL A 3 -13.52 12.13 21.34
N PRO A 4 -13.40 12.98 22.36
CA PRO A 4 -14.16 14.22 22.44
C PRO A 4 -13.87 15.10 21.22
N ALA A 5 -14.91 15.72 20.64
CA ALA A 5 -14.72 16.68 19.54
C ALA A 5 -13.79 17.85 19.93
N LYS A 6 -13.69 18.17 21.22
CA LYS A 6 -12.79 19.19 21.78
C LYS A 6 -11.32 18.86 21.55
N ASP A 7 -10.93 17.59 21.60
CA ASP A 7 -9.54 17.16 21.43
C ASP A 7 -9.02 17.46 20.01
N LEU A 8 -9.90 17.45 19.01
CA LEU A 8 -9.57 17.85 17.65
C LEU A 8 -9.50 19.37 17.48
N GLN A 9 -10.32 20.13 18.21
CA GLN A 9 -10.22 21.59 18.25
C GLN A 9 -8.89 22.05 18.86
N GLU A 10 -8.41 21.36 19.90
CA GLU A 10 -7.09 21.60 20.50
C GLU A 10 -5.93 21.30 19.53
N LEU A 11 -6.19 20.53 18.48
CA LEU A 11 -5.25 20.25 17.38
C LEU A 11 -5.49 21.14 16.15
N ASP A 12 -6.27 22.22 16.27
CA ASP A 12 -6.63 23.17 15.21
C ASP A 12 -7.46 22.59 14.05
N PHE A 13 -8.13 21.46 14.25
CA PHE A 13 -9.05 20.95 13.25
C PHE A 13 -10.33 21.78 13.20
N LYS A 14 -10.82 21.99 11.98
CA LYS A 14 -12.09 22.66 11.70
C LYS A 14 -13.01 21.71 10.94
N LYS A 15 -14.28 21.62 11.35
CA LYS A 15 -15.31 20.91 10.58
C LYS A 15 -15.45 21.60 9.21
N THR A 16 -15.29 20.85 8.13
CA THR A 16 -15.32 21.39 6.76
C THR A 16 -16.43 20.80 5.92
N HIS A 17 -16.75 19.52 6.13
CA HIS A 17 -17.77 18.81 5.40
C HIS A 17 -18.58 17.91 6.35
N VAL A 18 -19.71 17.45 5.84
CA VAL A 18 -20.50 16.35 6.40
C VAL A 18 -20.61 15.25 5.35
N ILE A 19 -20.80 14.02 5.79
CA ILE A 19 -21.12 12.90 4.91
C ILE A 19 -22.57 12.54 5.18
N GLN A 20 -23.39 12.56 4.14
CA GLN A 20 -24.81 12.23 4.20
C GLN A 20 -25.15 11.17 3.15
N LEU A 21 -26.31 10.53 3.27
CA LEU A 21 -26.82 9.69 2.21
C LEU A 21 -27.55 10.54 1.17
N ASP A 22 -27.24 10.32 -0.10
CA ASP A 22 -27.99 10.89 -1.22
C ASP A 22 -29.35 10.21 -1.39
N GLU A 23 -30.12 10.65 -2.39
CA GLU A 23 -31.45 10.11 -2.70
C GLU A 23 -31.43 8.62 -3.06
N GLN A 24 -30.28 8.06 -3.42
CA GLN A 24 -30.06 6.66 -3.75
C GLN A 24 -29.42 5.87 -2.58
N ALA A 25 -29.37 6.45 -1.39
CA ALA A 25 -28.76 5.89 -0.19
C ALA A 25 -27.24 5.65 -0.30
N HIS A 26 -26.55 6.37 -1.18
CA HIS A 26 -25.09 6.36 -1.26
C HIS A 26 -24.48 7.51 -0.45
N PRO A 27 -23.32 7.30 0.20
CA PRO A 27 -22.66 8.35 0.93
C PRO A 27 -22.11 9.42 -0.02
N ALA A 28 -22.41 10.67 0.29
CA ALA A 28 -21.99 11.85 -0.42
C ALA A 28 -21.38 12.87 0.55
N PHE A 29 -20.27 13.48 0.16
CA PHE A 29 -19.68 14.58 0.91
C PHE A 29 -20.37 15.90 0.56
N GLU A 30 -20.83 16.62 1.58
CA GLU A 30 -21.39 17.95 1.44
C GLU A 30 -20.54 18.96 2.21
N ARG A 31 -20.14 20.04 1.55
CA ARG A 31 -19.34 21.10 2.17
C ARG A 31 -20.21 22.02 3.02
N LEU A 32 -19.72 22.37 4.21
CA LEU A 32 -20.39 23.34 5.07
C LEU A 32 -20.32 24.76 4.49
N GLN A 33 -21.47 25.45 4.49
CA GLN A 33 -21.56 26.83 4.03
C GLN A 33 -20.69 27.77 4.89
N GLY A 34 -20.11 28.78 4.24
CA GLY A 34 -19.27 29.78 4.92
C GLY A 34 -17.88 29.29 5.33
N ILE A 35 -17.55 28.01 5.12
CA ILE A 35 -16.24 27.44 5.47
C ILE A 35 -15.39 27.27 4.21
N SER A 36 -14.19 27.83 4.24
CA SER A 36 -13.18 27.60 3.19
C SER A 36 -12.35 26.36 3.53
N ALA A 37 -12.54 25.29 2.76
CA ALA A 37 -11.69 24.12 2.85
C ALA A 37 -10.25 24.51 2.45
N PRO A 38 -9.22 24.05 3.20
CA PRO A 38 -7.85 24.38 2.87
C PRO A 38 -7.45 23.88 1.49
N LYS A 39 -6.81 24.75 0.70
CA LYS A 39 -6.20 24.40 -0.59
C LYS A 39 -4.75 23.88 -0.44
N ALA A 40 -4.16 24.07 0.74
CA ALA A 40 -2.81 23.65 1.07
C ALA A 40 -2.74 22.17 1.50
N ALA A 41 -1.53 21.63 1.61
CA ALA A 41 -1.30 20.31 2.18
C ALA A 41 -1.90 20.21 3.59
N SER A 42 -2.74 19.20 3.81
CA SER A 42 -3.61 19.11 4.98
C SER A 42 -3.73 17.67 5.47
N VAL A 43 -4.12 17.52 6.73
CA VAL A 43 -4.64 16.28 7.31
C VAL A 43 -6.12 16.46 7.65
N TYR A 44 -6.88 15.38 7.56
CA TYR A 44 -8.31 15.36 7.85
C TYR A 44 -8.75 14.09 8.55
N VAL A 45 -9.86 14.18 9.27
CA VAL A 45 -10.44 13.12 10.07
C VAL A 45 -11.93 13.00 9.76
N TRP A 46 -12.44 11.78 9.66
CA TRP A 46 -13.88 11.50 9.61
C TRP A 46 -14.35 11.04 10.98
N LEU A 47 -15.39 11.69 11.49
CA LEU A 47 -15.94 11.43 12.82
C LEU A 47 -17.39 11.00 12.70
N ALA A 48 -17.76 9.90 13.36
CA ALA A 48 -19.16 9.57 13.63
C ALA A 48 -19.56 10.16 14.99
N GLU A 49 -20.48 11.11 14.98
CA GLU A 49 -21.08 11.74 16.15
C GLU A 49 -22.42 11.06 16.43
N HIS A 50 -22.56 10.45 17.62
CA HIS A 50 -23.81 9.83 18.08
C HIS A 50 -24.49 10.80 19.04
N GLY A 51 -25.73 11.23 18.74
CA GLY A 51 -26.38 12.39 19.38
C GLY A 51 -26.25 12.51 20.90
N ASP A 52 -26.39 11.41 21.64
CA ASP A 52 -26.36 11.42 23.11
C ASP A 52 -24.95 11.21 23.71
N GLN A 53 -23.92 11.05 22.87
CA GLN A 53 -22.55 10.77 23.30
C GLN A 53 -21.68 12.01 23.16
N LYS A 54 -20.89 12.28 24.21
CA LYS A 54 -19.89 13.37 24.19
C LYS A 54 -18.68 13.03 23.31
N ASP A 55 -18.45 11.74 23.09
CA ASP A 55 -17.30 11.25 22.34
C ASP A 55 -17.75 10.80 20.94
N ALA A 56 -16.99 11.20 19.94
CA ALA A 56 -17.17 10.78 18.56
C ALA A 56 -16.26 9.59 18.23
N GLU A 57 -16.74 8.67 17.39
CA GLU A 57 -15.90 7.61 16.87
C GLU A 57 -15.05 8.13 15.70
N VAL A 58 -13.74 7.91 15.77
CA VAL A 58 -12.84 8.24 14.66
C VAL A 58 -12.94 7.14 13.60
N LEU A 59 -13.60 7.44 12.49
CA LEU A 59 -13.77 6.48 11.41
C LEU A 59 -12.54 6.40 10.53
N TYR A 60 -11.96 7.54 10.16
CA TYR A 60 -10.89 7.59 9.18
C TYR A 60 -9.99 8.79 9.41
N VAL A 61 -8.70 8.64 9.16
CA VAL A 61 -7.73 9.74 9.10
C VAL A 61 -7.08 9.71 7.72
N GLY A 62 -6.84 10.87 7.12
CA GLY A 62 -6.15 10.91 5.85
C GLY A 62 -5.40 12.19 5.58
N LYS A 63 -4.57 12.14 4.54
CA LYS A 63 -3.77 13.27 4.08
C LYS A 63 -4.19 13.80 2.72
N ALA A 64 -4.01 15.10 2.49
CA ALA A 64 -4.41 15.79 1.27
C ALA A 64 -3.32 16.78 0.83
N GLY A 65 -2.38 16.33 -0.01
CA GLY A 65 -1.26 17.16 -0.46
C GLY A 65 -1.64 18.35 -1.37
N LYS A 66 -2.85 18.35 -1.94
CA LYS A 66 -3.38 19.43 -2.81
C LYS A 66 -4.70 20.00 -2.28
N GLY A 67 -4.90 19.96 -0.96
CA GLY A 67 -6.11 20.42 -0.30
C GLY A 67 -7.21 19.38 -0.17
N VAL A 68 -8.04 19.54 0.85
CA VAL A 68 -9.04 18.54 1.29
C VAL A 68 -10.18 18.40 0.29
N GLU A 69 -10.62 19.49 -0.34
CA GLU A 69 -11.67 19.47 -1.35
C GLU A 69 -11.36 18.49 -2.49
N ARG A 70 -10.14 18.57 -3.04
CA ARG A 70 -9.70 17.68 -4.12
C ARG A 70 -9.65 16.23 -3.65
N ARG A 71 -9.19 15.99 -2.41
CA ARG A 71 -9.13 14.63 -1.85
C ARG A 71 -10.51 14.04 -1.60
N ILE A 72 -11.47 14.86 -1.17
CA ILE A 72 -12.88 14.46 -1.02
C ILE A 72 -13.47 14.04 -2.37
N GLY A 73 -13.23 14.80 -3.44
CA GLY A 73 -13.65 14.41 -4.78
C GLY A 73 -13.07 13.06 -5.23
N GLN A 74 -11.83 12.74 -4.82
CA GLN A 74 -11.23 11.42 -5.07
C GLN A 74 -11.92 10.31 -4.27
N HIS A 75 -12.26 10.55 -3.00
CA HIS A 75 -13.04 9.60 -2.19
C HIS A 75 -14.42 9.34 -2.79
N GLN A 76 -15.14 10.40 -3.15
CA GLN A 76 -16.45 10.31 -3.80
C GLN A 76 -16.39 9.47 -5.07
N ASN A 77 -15.38 9.71 -5.92
CA ASN A 77 -15.17 8.91 -7.12
C ASN A 77 -14.77 7.46 -6.80
N GLY A 78 -14.01 7.26 -5.73
CA GLY A 78 -13.59 5.95 -5.23
C GLY A 78 -14.74 5.09 -4.73
N PHE A 79 -15.78 5.68 -4.12
CA PHE A 79 -16.99 4.97 -3.69
C PHE A 79 -17.65 4.18 -4.82
N VAL A 80 -17.54 4.66 -6.05
CA VAL A 80 -18.06 3.98 -7.25
C VAL A 80 -16.99 3.10 -7.90
N ASN A 81 -15.78 3.64 -8.06
CA ASN A 81 -14.80 3.08 -9.01
C ASN A 81 -13.68 2.24 -8.38
N SER A 82 -13.58 2.12 -7.05
CA SER A 82 -12.53 1.33 -6.40
C SER A 82 -13.09 0.33 -5.39
N LYS A 83 -12.48 -0.86 -5.29
CA LYS A 83 -12.92 -1.90 -4.33
C LYS A 83 -12.84 -1.41 -2.89
N THR A 84 -11.80 -0.66 -2.54
CA THR A 84 -11.64 -0.08 -1.19
C THR A 84 -12.66 1.02 -0.95
N GLY A 85 -12.89 1.90 -1.92
CA GLY A 85 -13.90 2.94 -1.83
C GLY A 85 -15.32 2.37 -1.71
N GLN A 86 -15.66 1.33 -2.46
CA GLN A 86 -16.94 0.61 -2.35
C GLN A 86 -17.14 0.00 -0.95
N LYS A 87 -16.09 -0.57 -0.34
CA LYS A 87 -16.15 -1.07 1.04
C LYS A 87 -16.37 0.06 2.04
N ASN A 88 -15.67 1.18 1.90
CA ASN A 88 -15.86 2.35 2.75
C ASN A 88 -17.25 2.96 2.57
N ALA A 89 -17.77 2.99 1.35
CA ALA A 89 -19.11 3.47 1.05
C ALA A 89 -20.17 2.61 1.73
N LYS A 90 -20.05 1.28 1.62
CA LYS A 90 -20.94 0.35 2.31
C LYS A 90 -20.92 0.56 3.83
N PHE A 91 -19.74 0.68 4.42
CA PHE A 91 -19.61 0.95 5.86
C PHE A 91 -20.26 2.28 6.26
N LEU A 92 -20.03 3.35 5.49
CA LEU A 92 -20.64 4.65 5.75
C LEU A 92 -22.17 4.59 5.63
N SER A 93 -22.71 3.86 4.65
CA SER A 93 -24.16 3.64 4.54
C SER A 93 -24.73 2.94 5.77
N GLU A 94 -24.04 1.91 6.29
CA GLU A 94 -24.45 1.22 7.50
C GLU A 94 -24.44 2.16 8.71
N VAL A 95 -23.36 2.93 8.91
CA VAL A 95 -23.24 3.90 10.02
C VAL A 95 -24.30 5.00 9.94
N LEU A 96 -24.50 5.59 8.75
CA LEU A 96 -25.46 6.68 8.53
C LEU A 96 -26.92 6.23 8.56
N SER A 97 -27.20 4.92 8.45
CA SER A 97 -28.55 4.38 8.60
C SER A 97 -29.02 4.32 10.06
N VAL A 98 -28.11 4.46 11.02
CA VAL A 98 -28.45 4.48 12.45
C VAL A 98 -29.01 5.84 12.84
N ASN A 99 -30.22 5.86 13.40
CA ASN A 99 -30.86 7.09 13.87
C ASN A 99 -29.98 7.84 14.88
N GLY A 100 -29.84 9.15 14.66
CA GLY A 100 -29.07 10.04 15.54
C GLY A 100 -27.56 9.97 15.34
N VAL A 101 -27.07 9.31 14.28
CA VAL A 101 -25.66 9.33 13.90
C VAL A 101 -25.43 10.31 12.76
N SER A 102 -24.39 11.12 12.87
CA SER A 102 -23.93 11.98 11.78
C SER A 102 -22.44 11.78 11.55
N VAL A 103 -21.99 11.85 10.30
CA VAL A 103 -20.57 11.75 9.98
C VAL A 103 -20.06 13.09 9.48
N SER A 104 -18.96 13.58 10.05
CA SER A 104 -18.35 14.85 9.69
C SER A 104 -16.89 14.75 9.33
N VAL A 105 -16.42 15.64 8.45
CA VAL A 105 -15.01 15.75 8.06
C VAL A 105 -14.41 16.99 8.70
N TRP A 106 -13.38 16.77 9.49
CA TRP A 106 -12.59 17.79 10.14
C TRP A 106 -11.23 17.88 9.47
N ALA A 107 -10.73 19.09 9.20
CA ALA A 107 -9.46 19.28 8.52
C ALA A 107 -8.64 20.42 9.13
N ARG A 108 -7.32 20.30 9.02
CA ARG A 108 -6.36 21.38 9.28
C ARG A 108 -5.24 21.38 8.25
N VAL A 109 -4.64 22.55 8.04
CA VAL A 109 -3.40 22.66 7.25
C VAL A 109 -2.28 21.97 8.03
N ALA A 110 -1.51 21.12 7.38
CA ALA A 110 -0.40 20.45 8.02
C ALA A 110 0.75 21.44 8.26
N ASN A 111 1.50 21.21 9.33
CA ASN A 111 2.69 21.99 9.63
C ASN A 111 3.75 21.79 8.54
N THR A 112 4.74 22.70 8.51
CA THR A 112 5.93 22.56 7.67
C THR A 112 7.18 22.46 8.54
N GLN A 113 8.23 21.88 7.97
CA GLN A 113 9.55 21.82 8.59
C GLN A 113 10.62 21.93 7.49
N SER A 114 11.73 22.59 7.82
CA SER A 114 12.91 22.61 6.97
C SER A 114 13.66 21.29 7.08
N LEU A 115 13.75 20.54 5.97
CA LEU A 115 14.59 19.35 5.83
C LEU A 115 15.55 19.56 4.67
N PHE A 116 16.85 19.40 4.92
CA PHE A 116 17.91 19.59 3.90
C PHE A 116 17.85 20.97 3.20
N GLY A 117 17.42 22.00 3.93
CA GLY A 117 17.26 23.35 3.39
C GLY A 117 16.01 23.55 2.53
N GLN A 118 15.09 22.58 2.48
CA GLN A 118 13.80 22.69 1.80
C GLN A 118 12.66 22.68 2.82
N GLU A 119 11.73 23.62 2.70
CA GLU A 119 10.48 23.58 3.47
C GLU A 119 9.59 22.47 2.91
N VAL A 120 9.31 21.46 3.73
CA VAL A 120 8.41 20.36 3.38
C VAL A 120 7.18 20.39 4.28
N SER A 121 6.02 20.04 3.72
CA SER A 121 4.82 19.84 4.53
C SER A 121 4.87 18.48 5.21
N LEU A 122 4.50 18.46 6.49
CA LEU A 122 4.47 17.27 7.32
C LEU A 122 3.17 16.47 7.18
N TYR A 123 2.30 16.77 6.21
CA TYR A 123 0.99 16.11 6.04
C TYR A 123 1.03 14.58 5.99
N SER A 124 2.13 13.97 5.53
CA SER A 124 2.32 12.52 5.62
C SER A 124 2.68 12.05 7.03
N ALA A 125 3.66 12.68 7.68
CA ALA A 125 4.08 12.32 9.04
C ALA A 125 2.97 12.60 10.08
N GLU A 126 2.19 13.66 9.88
CA GLU A 126 1.05 13.98 10.73
C GLU A 126 -0.10 12.97 10.58
N GLU A 127 -0.39 12.50 9.37
CA GLU A 127 -1.40 11.44 9.16
C GLU A 127 -1.02 10.19 9.94
N GLU A 128 0.24 9.78 9.86
CA GLU A 128 0.78 8.63 10.59
C GLU A 128 0.65 8.80 12.11
N ALA A 129 1.13 9.93 12.65
CA ALA A 129 1.02 10.24 14.07
C ALA A 129 -0.44 10.30 14.54
N LEU A 130 -1.34 10.85 13.73
CA LEU A 130 -2.77 10.92 14.03
C LEU A 130 -3.42 9.55 13.99
N CYS A 131 -3.08 8.68 13.04
CA CYS A 131 -3.63 7.34 13.02
C CYS A 131 -3.16 6.51 14.21
N ALA A 132 -1.88 6.62 14.60
CA ALA A 132 -1.36 5.97 15.80
C ALA A 132 -2.07 6.46 17.06
N LYS A 133 -2.25 7.79 17.19
CA LYS A 133 -2.93 8.42 18.34
C LYS A 133 -4.43 8.11 18.39
N LEU A 134 -5.12 8.16 17.26
CA LEU A 134 -6.58 8.14 17.18
C LEU A 134 -7.17 6.77 16.82
N GLN A 135 -6.34 5.81 16.42
CA GLN A 135 -6.74 4.43 16.08
C GLN A 135 -8.08 4.36 15.31
N PRO A 136 -8.13 4.93 14.10
CA PRO A 136 -9.36 5.06 13.33
C PRO A 136 -9.84 3.72 12.76
N THR A 137 -11.16 3.53 12.72
CA THR A 137 -11.79 2.24 12.39
C THR A 137 -11.52 1.75 10.95
N LEU A 138 -11.41 2.66 9.98
CA LEU A 138 -11.30 2.34 8.55
C LEU A 138 -9.87 2.40 8.02
N ASN A 139 -8.91 2.99 8.75
CA ASN A 139 -7.51 2.88 8.36
C ASN A 139 -7.01 1.50 8.72
N ARG A 140 -6.52 0.76 7.72
CA ARG A 140 -6.01 -0.59 7.89
C ARG A 140 -4.51 -0.65 8.17
N ALA A 141 -3.84 0.50 8.13
CA ALA A 141 -2.40 0.57 8.35
C ALA A 141 -2.09 0.43 9.85
N VAL A 142 -1.21 -0.52 10.16
CA VAL A 142 -0.47 -0.52 11.43
C VAL A 142 0.67 0.46 11.21
N PHE A 143 0.62 1.60 11.91
CA PHE A 143 1.66 2.61 11.83
C PHE A 143 2.83 2.15 12.71
N PRO A 144 4.08 2.19 12.22
CA PRO A 144 5.22 1.82 13.03
C PRO A 144 5.26 2.73 14.27
N GLU A 145 5.28 2.13 15.46
CA GLU A 145 5.58 2.91 16.66
C GLU A 145 6.98 3.50 16.47
N VAL A 146 7.12 4.81 16.67
CA VAL A 146 8.44 5.43 16.78
C VAL A 146 9.08 4.78 17.98
N ALA A 147 9.99 3.83 17.75
CA ALA A 147 10.69 3.12 18.80
C ALA A 147 11.26 4.17 19.76
N ALA A 148 10.75 4.19 21.00
CA ALA A 148 11.37 4.95 22.07
C ALA A 148 12.83 4.52 22.11
N LYS A 149 13.76 5.46 21.88
CA LYS A 149 15.20 5.20 21.70
C LYS A 149 15.64 3.97 22.50
N PRO A 150 15.82 2.80 21.85
CA PRO A 150 16.36 1.65 22.54
C PRO A 150 17.83 1.95 22.80
N SER A 151 18.27 1.63 24.01
CA SER A 151 19.68 1.48 24.35
C SER A 151 20.43 0.71 23.26
N ASP A 152 21.70 1.07 23.05
CA ASP A 152 22.67 0.64 22.02
C ASP A 152 22.86 -0.88 21.76
N ASN A 153 21.86 -1.74 21.91
CA ASN A 153 21.91 -3.16 21.59
C ASN A 153 20.50 -3.67 21.20
N ALA A 154 20.11 -3.49 19.94
CA ALA A 154 19.05 -4.28 19.30
C ALA A 154 19.31 -4.32 17.78
N GLU A 155 19.04 -5.48 17.21
CA GLU A 155 19.55 -6.05 15.95
C GLU A 155 19.27 -5.23 14.66
N GLU A 156 20.08 -5.51 13.64
CA GLU A 156 20.15 -4.84 12.33
C GLU A 156 18.78 -4.63 11.63
N PRO A 157 18.59 -3.53 10.88
CA PRO A 157 17.38 -3.30 10.10
C PRO A 157 17.20 -4.36 9.00
N ASN A 158 15.99 -4.94 8.93
CA ASN A 158 15.59 -6.05 8.06
C ASN A 158 15.91 -5.84 6.56
N SER A 159 16.90 -6.59 6.05
CA SER A 159 17.37 -6.61 4.65
C SER A 159 16.28 -6.75 3.58
N ILE A 160 15.18 -7.47 3.88
CA ILE A 160 14.08 -7.73 2.93
C ILE A 160 13.38 -6.42 2.53
N THR A 161 13.09 -5.56 3.51
CA THR A 161 12.39 -4.30 3.28
C THR A 161 13.22 -3.34 2.42
N GLU A 162 14.54 -3.31 2.67
CA GLU A 162 15.47 -2.53 1.85
C GLU A 162 15.51 -3.04 0.41
N LEU A 163 15.62 -4.36 0.20
CA LEU A 163 15.63 -4.99 -1.13
C LEU A 163 14.34 -4.71 -1.91
N MET A 164 13.18 -4.74 -1.25
CA MET A 164 11.90 -4.46 -1.90
C MET A 164 11.72 -2.98 -2.24
N SER A 165 12.11 -2.07 -1.34
CA SER A 165 11.91 -0.63 -1.51
C SER A 165 12.87 -0.01 -2.52
N MET A 166 14.08 -0.56 -2.68
CA MET A 166 15.13 0.00 -3.55
C MET A 166 14.68 0.29 -4.98
N ARG A 167 13.83 -0.58 -5.55
CA ARG A 167 13.34 -0.45 -6.93
C ARG A 167 11.86 -0.05 -7.02
N PHE A 168 11.17 0.06 -5.89
CA PHE A 168 9.72 0.19 -5.88
C PHE A 168 9.24 1.54 -6.43
N LYS A 169 8.14 1.49 -7.17
CA LYS A 169 7.39 2.65 -7.65
C LYS A 169 5.93 2.50 -7.26
N ASP A 170 5.44 3.43 -6.44
CA ASP A 170 4.05 3.46 -6.02
C ASP A 170 3.12 3.76 -7.21
N TYR A 171 2.13 2.89 -7.42
CA TYR A 171 1.05 3.05 -8.38
C TYR A 171 -0.27 2.58 -7.75
N ASP A 172 -1.40 2.86 -8.41
CA ASP A 172 -2.75 2.61 -7.88
C ASP A 172 -3.04 1.13 -7.53
N GLU A 173 -2.21 0.19 -7.99
CA GLU A 173 -2.38 -1.26 -7.79
C GLU A 173 -1.90 -1.77 -6.42
N GLY A 174 -1.22 -0.94 -5.62
CA GLY A 174 -0.85 -1.22 -4.23
C GLY A 174 0.36 -0.41 -3.74
N THR A 175 0.57 -0.36 -2.42
CA THR A 175 1.68 0.37 -1.78
C THR A 175 2.73 -0.55 -1.14
N LEU A 176 3.87 0.00 -0.72
CA LEU A 176 4.82 -0.72 0.16
C LEU A 176 4.17 -1.18 1.47
N ASP A 177 3.14 -0.49 1.95
CA ASP A 177 2.43 -0.90 3.16
C ASP A 177 1.65 -2.21 2.95
N ASP A 178 1.08 -2.41 1.76
CA ASP A 178 0.41 -3.68 1.40
C ASP A 178 1.41 -4.84 1.38
N LEU A 179 2.66 -4.57 0.95
CA LEU A 179 3.76 -5.53 0.96
C LEU A 179 4.17 -5.87 2.40
N HIS A 180 4.35 -4.87 3.25
CA HIS A 180 4.73 -5.08 4.65
C HIS A 180 3.69 -5.87 5.44
N ALA A 181 2.39 -5.60 5.22
CA ALA A 181 1.31 -6.37 5.83
C ALA A 181 1.40 -7.86 5.49
N GLN A 182 1.85 -8.20 4.28
CA GLN A 182 2.02 -9.59 3.85
C GLN A 182 3.28 -10.23 4.43
N LEU A 183 4.36 -9.47 4.65
CA LEU A 183 5.56 -9.93 5.35
C LEU A 183 5.26 -10.32 6.81
N HIS A 184 4.37 -9.57 7.49
CA HIS A 184 3.98 -9.89 8.86
C HIS A 184 3.21 -11.21 9.00
N ALA A 185 2.63 -11.72 7.91
CA ALA A 185 1.94 -13.02 7.91
C ALA A 185 2.91 -14.21 7.72
N TYR A 186 4.16 -13.96 7.34
CA TYR A 186 5.15 -15.00 7.09
C TYR A 186 5.88 -15.44 8.36
N GLY A 187 6.14 -16.76 8.42
CA GLY A 187 7.06 -17.33 9.39
C GLY A 187 8.52 -17.19 8.94
N PRO A 188 9.48 -17.57 9.79
CA PRO A 188 10.91 -17.42 9.51
C PRO A 188 11.36 -18.11 8.21
N GLU A 189 10.80 -19.28 7.89
CA GLU A 189 11.13 -20.03 6.68
C GLU A 189 10.71 -19.28 5.41
N GLN A 190 9.48 -18.74 5.38
CA GLN A 190 9.00 -17.97 4.22
C GLN A 190 9.79 -16.67 4.05
N LEU A 191 10.14 -16.00 5.16
CA LEU A 191 10.96 -14.80 5.13
C LEU A 191 12.35 -15.09 4.54
N GLN A 192 12.98 -16.21 4.93
CA GLN A 192 14.26 -16.62 4.37
C GLN A 192 14.17 -16.90 2.87
N VAL A 193 13.16 -17.66 2.43
CA VAL A 193 12.95 -17.94 0.99
C VAL A 193 12.74 -16.64 0.21
N LEU A 194 11.95 -15.70 0.75
CA LEU A 194 11.74 -14.41 0.11
C LEU A 194 13.05 -13.62 0.02
N GLN A 195 13.83 -13.57 1.09
CA GLN A 195 15.13 -12.91 1.11
C GLN A 195 16.05 -13.49 0.03
N ASP A 196 16.15 -14.82 -0.06
CA ASP A 196 16.99 -15.50 -1.04
C ASP A 196 16.56 -15.17 -2.49
N ILE A 197 15.24 -15.12 -2.75
CA ILE A 197 14.71 -14.67 -4.06
C ILE A 197 15.17 -13.24 -4.37
N LEU A 198 14.99 -12.32 -3.41
CA LEU A 198 15.27 -10.90 -3.61
C LEU A 198 16.76 -10.64 -3.81
N VAL A 199 17.62 -11.27 -3.01
CA VAL A 199 19.08 -11.20 -3.15
C VAL A 199 19.51 -11.73 -4.51
N PHE A 200 19.01 -12.92 -4.91
CA PHE A 200 19.32 -13.48 -6.23
C PHE A 200 18.93 -12.52 -7.36
N LEU A 201 17.74 -11.93 -7.28
CA LEU A 201 17.28 -11.01 -8.30
C LEU A 201 18.18 -9.78 -8.41
N GLU A 202 18.54 -9.17 -7.29
CA GLU A 202 19.35 -7.95 -7.26
C GLU A 202 20.80 -8.19 -7.67
N GLU A 203 21.42 -9.26 -7.18
CA GLU A 203 22.85 -9.52 -7.44
C GLU A 203 23.09 -10.11 -8.83
N HIS A 204 22.16 -10.93 -9.31
CA HIS A 204 22.45 -11.80 -10.45
C HIS A 204 21.53 -11.62 -11.66
N TYR A 205 20.35 -10.99 -11.55
CA TYR A 205 19.36 -11.11 -12.63
C TYR A 205 18.77 -9.81 -13.16
N LEU A 206 18.54 -8.81 -12.31
CA LEU A 206 17.87 -7.56 -12.70
C LEU A 206 18.81 -6.58 -13.41
N ASP A 207 18.31 -5.92 -14.45
CA ASP A 207 19.03 -4.80 -15.07
C ASP A 207 18.99 -3.58 -14.13
N PRO A 208 20.04 -2.74 -14.05
CA PRO A 208 20.01 -1.50 -13.26
C PRO A 208 18.84 -0.55 -13.56
N LYS A 209 18.24 -0.63 -14.76
CA LYS A 209 17.09 0.17 -15.18
C LYS A 209 15.74 -0.46 -14.82
N ASP A 210 15.73 -1.70 -14.35
CA ASP A 210 14.50 -2.35 -13.92
C ASP A 210 13.95 -1.67 -12.66
N SER A 211 12.65 -1.47 -12.66
CA SER A 211 11.87 -0.94 -11.54
C SER A 211 10.90 -2.02 -11.06
N ALA A 212 10.46 -1.91 -9.81
CA ALA A 212 9.49 -2.81 -9.21
C ALA A 212 8.15 -2.10 -9.00
N LYS A 213 7.04 -2.83 -9.17
CA LYS A 213 5.72 -2.40 -8.72
C LYS A 213 4.83 -3.59 -8.35
N LEU A 214 3.79 -3.34 -7.57
CA LEU A 214 2.77 -4.34 -7.32
C LEU A 214 1.89 -4.57 -8.55
N VAL A 215 1.58 -5.83 -8.81
CA VAL A 215 0.58 -6.25 -9.80
C VAL A 215 -0.34 -7.29 -9.17
N GLY A 216 -1.65 -7.11 -9.31
CA GLY A 216 -2.64 -7.95 -8.65
C GLY A 216 -3.64 -8.61 -9.60
N GLY A 217 -4.12 -9.79 -9.21
CA GLY A 217 -5.39 -10.34 -9.71
C GLY A 217 -5.39 -10.94 -11.11
N TYR A 218 -4.22 -11.26 -11.68
CA TYR A 218 -4.16 -11.93 -12.98
C TYR A 218 -4.46 -13.43 -12.88
N ARG A 219 -5.04 -13.97 -13.96
CA ARG A 219 -5.24 -15.41 -14.18
C ARG A 219 -4.13 -15.94 -15.09
N ASN A 220 -4.05 -17.27 -15.20
CA ASN A 220 -3.01 -17.95 -15.97
C ASN A 220 -1.60 -17.59 -15.47
N GLN A 221 -1.43 -17.58 -14.15
CA GLN A 221 -0.13 -17.52 -13.48
C GLN A 221 0.41 -18.91 -13.21
N VAL A 222 1.65 -18.98 -12.75
CA VAL A 222 2.29 -20.24 -12.32
C VAL A 222 1.44 -20.94 -11.26
N ARG A 223 1.54 -22.26 -11.20
CA ARG A 223 0.63 -23.11 -10.42
C ARG A 223 0.49 -22.60 -8.98
N GLY A 224 -0.75 -22.36 -8.55
CA GLY A 224 -1.08 -21.88 -7.20
C GLY A 224 -0.98 -20.36 -7.00
N CYS A 225 -0.66 -19.59 -8.05
CA CYS A 225 -0.47 -18.13 -7.94
C CYS A 225 -1.58 -17.30 -8.63
N ASP A 226 -2.65 -17.95 -9.12
CA ASP A 226 -3.79 -17.22 -9.70
C ASP A 226 -4.48 -16.36 -8.64
N GLY A 227 -4.68 -15.08 -8.95
CA GLY A 227 -5.29 -14.12 -8.02
C GLY A 227 -4.35 -13.59 -6.92
N ILE A 228 -3.11 -14.11 -6.82
CA ILE A 228 -2.11 -13.66 -5.85
C ILE A 228 -1.43 -12.38 -6.35
N THR A 229 -1.22 -11.44 -5.43
CA THR A 229 -0.44 -10.23 -5.69
C THR A 229 1.03 -10.58 -5.88
N ALA A 230 1.67 -9.97 -6.85
CA ALA A 230 3.09 -10.15 -7.11
C ALA A 230 3.83 -8.81 -7.09
N LEU A 231 5.04 -8.84 -6.54
CA LEU A 231 6.05 -7.82 -6.78
C LEU A 231 6.67 -8.11 -8.16
N ALA A 232 6.31 -7.30 -9.16
CA ALA A 232 6.79 -7.46 -10.51
C ALA A 232 7.95 -6.49 -10.79
N TYR A 233 8.95 -6.99 -11.51
CA TYR A 233 10.14 -6.26 -11.90
C TYR A 233 10.20 -6.09 -13.42
N GLY A 234 10.76 -4.97 -13.88
CA GLY A 234 11.05 -4.74 -15.28
C GLY A 234 11.15 -3.27 -15.65
N ARG A 235 11.37 -3.01 -16.94
CA ARG A 235 11.43 -1.65 -17.49
C ARG A 235 10.04 -1.04 -17.58
N LEU A 236 9.82 0.03 -16.82
CA LEU A 236 8.59 0.81 -16.88
C LEU A 236 8.63 1.86 -18.02
N VAL A 237 7.50 1.98 -18.72
CA VAL A 237 7.18 3.09 -19.62
C VAL A 237 5.88 3.71 -19.13
N ASN A 238 5.98 4.93 -18.58
CA ASN A 238 4.91 5.57 -17.81
C ASN A 238 4.53 4.74 -16.57
N ARG A 239 3.33 4.13 -16.57
CA ARG A 239 2.79 3.31 -15.47
C ARG A 239 2.82 1.80 -15.73
N ASN A 240 3.18 1.39 -16.95
CA ASN A 240 3.11 0.01 -17.40
C ASN A 240 4.51 -0.52 -17.66
N PHE A 241 4.69 -1.84 -17.52
CA PHE A 241 5.88 -2.47 -18.09
C PHE A 241 5.87 -2.29 -19.60
N ALA A 242 7.04 -2.02 -20.18
CA ALA A 242 7.20 -2.00 -21.63
C ALA A 242 6.72 -3.34 -22.22
N PRO A 243 6.26 -3.38 -23.49
CA PRO A 243 5.96 -4.64 -24.16
C PRO A 243 7.17 -5.59 -24.06
N ARG A 244 6.97 -6.79 -23.50
CA ARG A 244 8.04 -7.76 -23.17
C ARG A 244 9.15 -7.23 -22.24
N GLY A 245 8.86 -6.16 -21.51
CA GLY A 245 9.81 -5.49 -20.62
C GLY A 245 9.68 -5.88 -19.15
N TRP A 246 8.95 -6.94 -18.81
CA TRP A 246 8.97 -7.49 -17.46
C TRP A 246 10.11 -8.52 -17.36
N SER A 247 10.82 -8.50 -16.23
CA SER A 247 12.01 -9.30 -15.98
C SER A 247 11.74 -10.44 -15.02
N ALA A 248 10.97 -10.21 -13.95
CA ALA A 248 10.64 -11.20 -12.93
C ALA A 248 9.32 -10.88 -12.23
N ARG A 249 8.72 -11.88 -11.57
CA ARG A 249 7.60 -11.74 -10.65
C ARG A 249 7.85 -12.55 -9.40
N VAL A 250 7.75 -11.91 -8.24
CA VAL A 250 7.79 -12.56 -6.94
C VAL A 250 6.36 -12.59 -6.40
N PHE A 251 5.76 -13.77 -6.34
CA PHE A 251 4.42 -13.95 -5.80
C PHE A 251 4.50 -14.13 -4.30
N LEU A 252 3.69 -13.37 -3.58
CA LEU A 252 3.56 -13.46 -2.13
C LEU A 252 2.47 -14.48 -1.77
N ALA A 253 2.63 -15.73 -2.20
CA ALA A 253 1.71 -16.82 -1.86
C ALA A 253 2.03 -17.40 -0.46
N ASP A 254 1.32 -18.45 -0.01
CA ASP A 254 1.61 -19.14 1.26
C ASP A 254 3.08 -19.58 1.38
N GLN A 255 3.71 -19.83 0.23
CA GLN A 255 5.16 -19.94 0.05
C GLN A 255 5.58 -18.97 -1.06
N PRO A 256 6.58 -18.10 -0.86
CA PRO A 256 7.05 -17.20 -1.90
C PRO A 256 7.44 -17.96 -3.17
N ARG A 257 7.03 -17.46 -4.34
CA ARG A 257 7.36 -18.07 -5.63
C ARG A 257 7.99 -17.06 -6.57
N LEU A 258 9.03 -17.49 -7.28
CA LEU A 258 9.64 -16.72 -8.36
C LEU A 258 9.13 -17.22 -9.71
N ALA A 259 8.65 -16.31 -10.55
CA ALA A 259 8.38 -16.58 -11.96
C ALA A 259 9.19 -15.66 -12.88
N LEU A 260 9.71 -16.26 -13.95
CA LEU A 260 10.59 -15.62 -14.92
C LEU A 260 10.01 -15.79 -16.35
N PRO A 261 10.38 -14.92 -17.30
CA PRO A 261 9.94 -15.02 -18.69
C PRO A 261 10.38 -16.34 -19.33
N LYS A 262 9.44 -17.04 -19.98
CA LYS A 262 9.72 -18.31 -20.67
C LYS A 262 10.82 -18.19 -21.74
N VAL A 263 10.98 -17.00 -22.32
CA VAL A 263 12.01 -16.73 -23.33
C VAL A 263 13.43 -16.91 -22.79
N ARG A 264 13.62 -16.83 -21.46
CA ARG A 264 14.91 -17.04 -20.80
C ARG A 264 15.14 -18.48 -20.36
N LEU A 265 14.12 -19.34 -20.43
CA LEU A 265 14.23 -20.74 -20.03
C LEU A 265 15.04 -21.53 -21.06
N ARG A 266 16.08 -22.21 -20.59
CA ARG A 266 16.89 -23.14 -21.38
C ARG A 266 16.06 -24.35 -21.80
N SER A 267 16.36 -24.91 -22.98
CA SER A 267 15.74 -26.18 -23.40
C SER A 267 16.18 -27.34 -22.51
N GLY A 268 15.27 -28.29 -22.28
CA GLY A 268 15.58 -29.55 -21.58
C GLY A 268 15.28 -29.59 -20.07
N VAL A 269 14.84 -28.48 -19.46
CA VAL A 269 14.49 -28.42 -18.02
C VAL A 269 12.98 -28.32 -17.75
N ALA A 270 12.14 -28.73 -18.70
CA ALA A 270 10.68 -28.59 -18.61
C ALA A 270 10.08 -29.35 -17.41
N GLU A 271 10.66 -30.48 -17.02
CA GLU A 271 10.21 -31.27 -15.88
C GLU A 271 10.58 -30.65 -14.53
N GLU A 272 11.48 -29.67 -14.52
CA GLU A 272 12.03 -29.05 -13.31
C GLU A 272 11.38 -27.70 -12.99
N VAL A 273 10.45 -27.27 -13.85
CA VAL A 273 9.76 -25.98 -13.75
C VAL A 273 8.25 -26.15 -13.93
N ASP A 274 7.47 -25.26 -13.35
CA ASP A 274 6.06 -25.08 -13.69
C ASP A 274 5.96 -24.14 -14.89
N LEU A 275 5.44 -24.64 -16.02
CA LEU A 275 5.28 -23.86 -17.25
C LEU A 275 3.89 -23.24 -17.37
N VAL A 276 3.86 -21.98 -17.80
CA VAL A 276 2.66 -21.27 -18.24
C VAL A 276 2.97 -20.56 -19.56
N LYS A 277 1.95 -20.01 -20.22
CA LYS A 277 2.02 -19.44 -21.58
C LYS A 277 3.33 -18.68 -21.86
N ASP A 278 3.64 -17.68 -21.04
CA ASP A 278 4.76 -16.75 -21.26
C ASP A 278 5.77 -16.73 -20.09
N SER A 279 5.63 -17.63 -19.11
CA SER A 279 6.43 -17.65 -17.89
C SER A 279 6.73 -19.07 -17.40
N PHE A 280 7.76 -19.22 -16.58
CA PHE A 280 8.03 -20.42 -15.81
C PHE A 280 8.36 -20.08 -14.35
N ALA A 281 8.18 -21.05 -13.45
CA ALA A 281 8.69 -20.98 -12.07
C ALA A 281 9.49 -22.25 -11.75
N PRO A 282 10.70 -22.17 -11.17
CA PRO A 282 11.41 -23.35 -10.68
C PRO A 282 10.58 -24.12 -9.65
N LYS A 283 10.62 -25.46 -9.71
CA LYS A 283 10.02 -26.32 -8.67
C LYS A 283 10.89 -26.36 -7.40
N ASP A 284 12.20 -26.23 -7.57
CA ASP A 284 13.20 -26.12 -6.50
C ASP A 284 13.95 -24.78 -6.65
N LEU A 285 13.68 -23.84 -5.74
CA LEU A 285 14.33 -22.53 -5.75
C LEU A 285 15.80 -22.62 -5.33
N TYR A 286 16.17 -23.53 -4.43
CA TYR A 286 17.54 -23.64 -3.95
C TYR A 286 18.46 -24.24 -5.01
N ASP A 287 18.00 -25.25 -5.75
CA ASP A 287 18.74 -25.73 -6.92
C ASP A 287 18.87 -24.65 -7.99
N PHE A 288 17.79 -23.88 -8.22
CA PHE A 288 17.82 -22.75 -9.15
C PHE A 288 18.85 -21.68 -8.75
N PHE A 289 18.93 -21.29 -7.47
CA PHE A 289 19.90 -20.29 -6.99
C PHE A 289 21.33 -20.79 -7.07
N ARG A 290 21.58 -22.08 -6.81
CA ARG A 290 22.93 -22.68 -6.89
C ARG A 290 23.37 -22.90 -8.33
N ASN A 291 22.43 -23.21 -9.22
CA ASN A 291 22.70 -23.62 -10.60
C ASN A 291 21.87 -22.84 -11.63
N PRO A 292 21.88 -21.49 -11.64
CA PRO A 292 21.02 -20.72 -12.53
C PRO A 292 21.28 -21.00 -14.02
N SER A 293 22.51 -21.34 -14.41
CA SER A 293 22.90 -21.71 -15.78
C SER A 293 22.30 -23.04 -16.28
N LYS A 294 21.77 -23.87 -15.37
CA LYS A 294 20.96 -25.04 -15.72
C LYS A 294 19.61 -24.61 -16.31
N TYR A 295 19.05 -23.53 -15.78
CA TYR A 295 17.69 -23.06 -16.11
C TYR A 295 17.67 -21.89 -17.10
N LEU A 296 18.66 -21.01 -17.07
CA LEU A 296 18.70 -19.77 -17.86
C LEU A 296 19.72 -19.86 -19.02
N HIS A 297 19.51 -19.09 -20.08
CA HIS A 297 20.53 -18.98 -21.14
C HIS A 297 21.77 -18.23 -20.64
N SER A 298 22.92 -18.48 -21.26
CA SER A 298 24.17 -17.77 -20.92
C SER A 298 23.99 -16.26 -21.10
N GLY A 299 24.34 -15.48 -20.06
CA GLY A 299 24.19 -14.03 -20.02
C GLY A 299 22.84 -13.51 -19.50
N ASP A 300 21.88 -14.40 -19.20
CA ASP A 300 20.61 -14.02 -18.56
C ASP A 300 20.73 -13.88 -17.03
N ALA A 301 21.85 -14.36 -16.46
CA ALA A 301 22.25 -14.13 -15.07
C ALA A 301 23.76 -13.83 -15.02
N ASN A 302 24.15 -12.88 -14.16
CA ASN A 302 25.54 -12.56 -13.85
C ASN A 302 26.10 -13.61 -12.89
N THR A 303 26.48 -14.77 -13.45
CA THR A 303 27.17 -15.85 -12.72
C THR A 303 28.66 -15.79 -12.93
#